data_AF-A0A259KXY3-F1
#
_entry.id   AF-A0A259KXY3-F1
#
_cell.length_a   1.000
_cell.length_b   1.000
_cell.length_c   1.000
_cell.angle_alpha   90.00
_cell.angle_beta   90.00
_cell.angle_gamma   90.00
#
_symmetry.space_group_name_H-M   'P 1'
#
loop_
_entity.id
_entity.type
_entity.pdbx_description
1 polymer ?
#
loop_
_entity_poly.entity_id
_entity_poly.type
_entity_poly.pdbx_seq_one_letter_code
_entity_poly.pdbx_strand_id
1 'polypeptide(L)'
;MQQPTDHHWHMRPNRQKALMLIQREVSVFVYDAVRLEGINFTLPEIQTLLQGITIGGHTLSDQQIAVNQGEAWKALFELLKQGAFEVSQACACQLHGIAAKEEALEWGRFRSGGVLIAGTDYEPPSA
;
A
#
# COMPACT_ATOMS: atom_id res chain seq x y z
N MET A 1 -9.57 -26.74 -15.57
CA MET A 1 -8.51 -25.87 -14.98
C MET A 1 -8.43 -24.60 -15.80
N GLN A 2 -8.27 -23.42 -15.18
CA GLN A 2 -8.20 -22.14 -15.91
C GLN A 2 -6.89 -22.02 -16.70
N GLN A 3 -6.97 -21.46 -17.92
CA GLN A 3 -5.81 -21.23 -18.79
C GLN A 3 -4.95 -20.04 -18.29
N PRO A 4 -3.64 -20.00 -18.60
CA PRO A 4 -2.80 -18.84 -18.32
C PRO A 4 -3.33 -17.58 -19.00
N THR A 5 -3.51 -16.51 -18.25
CA THR A 5 -3.85 -15.16 -18.76
C THR A 5 -2.62 -14.26 -18.90
N ASP A 6 -1.46 -14.73 -18.44
CA ASP A 6 -0.17 -14.07 -18.56
C ASP A 6 0.44 -14.33 -19.95
N HIS A 7 0.89 -13.26 -20.61
CA HIS A 7 1.46 -13.27 -21.96
C HIS A 7 2.97 -13.52 -22.02
N HIS A 8 3.68 -13.42 -20.91
CA HIS A 8 5.14 -13.51 -20.84
C HIS A 8 5.60 -14.79 -20.13
N TRP A 9 5.16 -15.03 -18.89
CA TRP A 9 5.64 -16.16 -18.09
C TRP A 9 4.74 -17.39 -18.21
N HIS A 10 3.56 -17.23 -18.82
CA HIS A 10 2.53 -18.27 -18.93
C HIS A 10 2.21 -18.95 -17.59
N MET A 11 2.31 -18.20 -16.50
CA MET A 11 2.00 -18.69 -15.17
C MET A 11 0.52 -19.02 -15.07
N ARG A 12 0.23 -20.20 -14.51
CA ARG A 12 -1.15 -20.60 -14.23
C ARG A 12 -1.67 -19.82 -13.02
N PRO A 13 -2.80 -19.10 -13.12
CA PRO A 13 -3.37 -18.38 -11.99
C PRO A 13 -3.67 -19.32 -10.83
N ASN A 14 -3.20 -18.97 -9.63
CA ASN A 14 -3.53 -19.67 -8.39
C ASN A 14 -3.78 -18.65 -7.28
N ARG A 15 -5.05 -18.29 -7.12
CA ARG A 15 -5.50 -17.27 -6.16
C ARG A 15 -5.16 -17.64 -4.71
N GLN A 16 -5.34 -18.90 -4.31
CA GLN A 16 -5.03 -19.35 -2.94
C GLN A 16 -3.54 -19.21 -2.64
N LYS A 17 -2.67 -19.62 -3.58
CA LYS A 17 -1.23 -19.46 -3.43
C LYS A 17 -0.84 -17.99 -3.36
N ALA A 18 -1.40 -17.15 -4.23
CA ALA A 18 -1.12 -15.71 -4.23
C ALA A 18 -1.53 -15.05 -2.89
N LEU A 19 -2.73 -15.36 -2.38
CA LEU A 19 -3.21 -14.85 -1.08
C LEU A 19 -2.34 -15.31 0.08
N MET A 20 -1.87 -16.57 0.07
CA MET A 20 -0.96 -17.07 1.11
C MET A 20 0.40 -16.38 1.07
N LEU A 21 0.97 -16.19 -0.14
CA LEU A 21 2.26 -15.52 -0.29
C LEU A 21 2.17 -14.06 0.17
N ILE A 22 1.17 -13.32 -0.29
CA ILE A 22 1.04 -11.90 0.04
C ILE A 22 0.80 -11.69 1.54
N GLN A 23 0.04 -12.58 2.19
CA GLN A 23 -0.19 -12.53 3.64
C GLN A 23 1.10 -12.72 4.45
N ARG A 24 2.03 -13.55 3.96
CA ARG A 24 3.33 -13.77 4.62
C ARG A 24 4.29 -12.58 4.45
N GLU A 25 4.18 -11.87 3.33
CA GLU A 25 5.13 -10.83 2.94
C GLU A 25 4.65 -9.40 3.28
N VAL A 26 3.51 -9.21 3.98
CA VAL A 26 2.99 -7.87 4.33
C VAL A 26 4.04 -6.96 4.96
N SER A 27 4.80 -7.45 5.93
CA SER A 27 5.82 -6.63 6.58
C SER A 27 6.89 -6.16 5.61
N VAL A 28 7.22 -6.97 4.60
CA VAL A 28 8.19 -6.62 3.56
C VAL A 28 7.60 -5.55 2.64
N PHE A 29 6.34 -5.70 2.21
CA PHE A 29 5.68 -4.67 1.39
C PHE A 29 5.54 -3.33 2.11
N VAL A 30 5.20 -3.35 3.41
CA VAL A 30 5.14 -2.13 4.22
C VAL A 30 6.53 -1.52 4.36
N TYR A 31 7.56 -2.33 4.67
CA TYR A 31 8.95 -1.90 4.76
C TYR A 31 9.44 -1.23 3.47
N ASP A 32 9.20 -1.85 2.31
CA ASP A 32 9.62 -1.30 1.03
C ASP A 32 8.87 0.00 0.70
N ALA A 33 7.56 0.06 0.97
CA ALA A 33 6.76 1.24 0.73
C ALA A 33 7.24 2.45 1.55
N VAL A 34 7.39 2.30 2.87
CA VAL A 34 7.84 3.42 3.72
C VAL A 34 9.28 3.84 3.43
N ARG A 35 10.14 2.89 3.01
CA ARG A 35 11.50 3.20 2.61
C ARG A 35 11.56 4.03 1.33
N LEU A 36 10.63 3.81 0.39
CA LEU A 36 10.50 4.63 -0.82
C LEU A 36 10.10 6.08 -0.47
N GLU A 37 9.34 6.28 0.61
CA GLU A 37 9.01 7.61 1.15
C GLU A 37 10.16 8.25 1.94
N GLY A 38 11.33 7.60 1.98
CA GLY A 38 12.52 8.08 2.71
C GLY A 38 12.50 7.81 4.22
N ILE A 39 11.54 7.01 4.70
CA ILE A 39 11.39 6.67 6.12
C ILE A 39 12.19 5.40 6.41
N ASN A 40 13.25 5.55 7.21
CA ASN A 40 14.24 4.49 7.44
C ASN A 40 13.91 3.63 8.66
N PHE A 41 12.88 2.80 8.56
CA PHE A 41 12.69 1.69 9.50
C PHE A 41 13.51 0.47 9.08
N THR A 42 13.83 -0.38 10.03
CA THR A 42 14.27 -1.76 9.80
C THR A 42 13.06 -2.68 9.69
N LEU A 43 13.22 -3.86 9.05
CA LEU A 43 12.11 -4.82 8.95
C LEU A 43 11.57 -5.27 10.33
N PRO A 44 12.40 -5.54 11.36
CA PRO A 44 11.90 -5.85 12.70
C PRO A 44 11.08 -4.70 13.30
N GLU A 45 11.49 -3.45 13.13
CA GLU A 45 10.73 -2.27 13.58
C GLU A 45 9.35 -2.19 12.92
N ILE A 46 9.26 -2.44 11.61
CA ILE A 46 7.98 -2.53 10.91
C ILE A 46 7.11 -3.65 11.48
N GLN A 47 7.68 -4.84 11.72
CA GLN A 47 6.94 -5.94 12.33
C GLN A 47 6.40 -5.58 13.72
N THR A 48 7.18 -4.86 14.53
CA THR A 48 6.77 -4.34 15.84
C THR A 48 5.62 -3.33 15.72
N LEU A 49 5.71 -2.37 14.79
CA LEU A 49 4.65 -1.41 14.52
C LEU A 49 3.34 -2.07 14.05
N LEU A 50 3.44 -3.07 13.18
CA LEU A 50 2.27 -3.82 12.69
C LEU A 50 1.60 -4.68 13.78
N GLN A 51 2.29 -4.93 14.89
CA GLN A 51 1.73 -5.56 16.10
C GLN A 51 1.09 -4.53 17.06
N GLY A 52 1.12 -3.24 16.73
CA GLY A 52 0.58 -2.16 17.55
C GLY A 52 1.52 -1.71 18.68
N ILE A 53 2.82 -2.02 18.56
CA ILE A 53 3.83 -1.65 19.55
C ILE A 53 4.66 -0.51 18.99
N THR A 54 4.84 0.56 19.77
CA THR A 54 5.66 1.71 19.38
C THR A 54 7.15 1.42 19.50
N ILE A 55 7.95 2.16 18.75
CA ILE A 55 9.41 2.07 18.77
C ILE A 55 10.03 3.43 19.10
N GLY A 56 11.18 3.39 19.78
CA GLY A 56 11.96 4.60 20.07
C GLY A 56 12.78 5.04 18.85
N GLY A 57 13.17 6.32 18.83
CA GLY A 57 14.08 6.87 17.81
C GLY A 57 13.42 7.36 16.52
N HIS A 58 12.11 7.18 16.36
CA HIS A 58 11.35 7.66 15.20
C HIS A 58 10.20 8.57 15.62
N THR A 59 9.78 9.48 14.75
CA THR A 59 8.63 10.35 15.04
C THR A 59 7.33 9.55 15.08
N LEU A 60 6.32 10.05 15.80
CA LEU A 60 4.99 9.43 15.79
C LEU A 60 4.36 9.48 14.39
N SER A 61 4.64 10.54 13.62
CA SER A 61 4.15 10.69 12.25
C SER A 61 4.69 9.57 11.35
N ASP A 62 6.00 9.31 11.38
CA ASP A 62 6.62 8.26 10.59
C ASP A 62 6.08 6.87 10.97
N GLN A 63 5.93 6.63 12.27
CA GLN A 63 5.35 5.38 12.78
C GLN A 63 3.91 5.21 12.31
N GLN A 64 3.13 6.29 12.29
CA GLN A 64 1.74 6.28 11.83
C GLN A 64 1.64 5.96 10.33
N ILE A 65 2.57 6.47 9.51
CA ILE A 65 2.63 6.14 8.08
C ILE A 65 2.81 4.63 7.89
N ALA A 66 3.76 4.01 8.60
CA ALA A 66 3.96 2.56 8.52
C ALA A 66 2.71 1.77 8.96
N VAL A 67 2.04 2.21 10.02
CA VAL A 67 0.78 1.60 10.49
C VAL A 67 -0.32 1.73 9.43
N ASN A 68 -0.50 2.92 8.86
CA ASN A 68 -1.50 3.18 7.82
C ASN A 68 -1.28 2.29 6.58
N GLN A 69 -0.02 2.12 6.15
CA GLN A 69 0.31 1.22 5.05
C GLN A 69 -0.07 -0.23 5.38
N GLY A 70 0.20 -0.67 6.62
CA GLY A 70 -0.25 -1.96 7.11
C GLY A 70 -1.76 -2.15 7.05
N GLU A 71 -2.53 -1.15 7.49
CA GLU A 71 -3.99 -1.17 7.44
C GLU A 71 -4.53 -1.14 6.01
N ALA A 72 -3.90 -0.40 5.10
CA ALA A 72 -4.28 -0.39 3.69
C ALA A 72 -4.10 -1.78 3.03
N TRP A 73 -2.98 -2.47 3.32
CA TRP A 73 -2.77 -3.86 2.88
C TRP A 73 -3.82 -4.82 3.46
N LYS A 74 -4.15 -4.70 4.75
CA LYS A 74 -5.21 -5.51 5.37
C LYS A 74 -6.57 -5.27 4.69
N ALA A 75 -6.93 -4.02 4.42
CA ALA A 75 -8.16 -3.68 3.72
C ALA A 75 -8.22 -4.27 2.30
N LEU A 76 -7.12 -4.17 1.54
CA LEU A 76 -7.00 -4.79 0.22
C LEU A 76 -7.20 -6.32 0.30
N PHE A 77 -6.63 -6.98 1.31
CA PHE A 77 -6.80 -8.42 1.46
C PHE A 77 -8.23 -8.83 1.77
N GLU A 78 -8.94 -8.06 2.58
CA GLU A 78 -10.35 -8.34 2.85
C GLU A 78 -11.20 -8.21 1.60
N LEU A 79 -10.98 -7.16 0.79
CA LEU A 79 -11.61 -7.03 -0.54
C LEU A 79 -11.30 -8.23 -1.43
N LEU A 80 -10.03 -8.65 -1.48
CA LEU A 80 -9.59 -9.78 -2.28
C LEU A 80 -10.15 -11.11 -1.79
N LYS A 81 -10.28 -11.35 -0.48
CA LYS A 81 -10.88 -12.58 0.08
C LYS A 81 -12.38 -12.65 -0.24
N GLN A 82 -13.07 -11.53 -0.09
CA GLN A 82 -14.51 -11.42 -0.35
C GLN A 82 -14.85 -11.46 -1.85
N GLY A 83 -13.85 -11.31 -2.73
CA GLY A 83 -14.08 -11.20 -4.18
C GLY A 83 -14.73 -9.87 -4.56
N ALA A 84 -14.62 -8.87 -3.70
CA ALA A 84 -15.17 -7.52 -3.87
C ALA A 84 -14.13 -6.54 -4.43
N PHE A 85 -12.87 -6.95 -4.59
CA PHE A 85 -11.85 -6.12 -5.20
C PHE A 85 -12.15 -5.88 -6.68
N GLU A 86 -12.15 -4.60 -7.06
CA GLU A 86 -12.26 -4.14 -8.44
C GLU A 86 -11.27 -3.01 -8.68
N VAL A 87 -10.74 -2.94 -9.90
CA VAL A 87 -9.91 -1.80 -10.31
C VAL A 87 -10.85 -0.65 -10.68
N SER A 88 -11.18 0.16 -9.68
CA SER A 88 -12.09 1.30 -9.82
C SER A 88 -11.58 2.52 -9.06
N GLN A 89 -12.07 3.70 -9.45
CA GLN A 89 -11.81 4.94 -8.72
C GLN A 89 -12.25 4.83 -7.26
N ALA A 90 -13.42 4.23 -7.01
CA ALA A 90 -13.96 4.07 -5.66
C ALA A 90 -13.01 3.22 -4.80
N CYS A 91 -12.53 2.08 -5.32
CA CYS A 91 -11.57 1.23 -4.62
C CYS A 91 -10.24 1.95 -4.38
N ALA A 92 -9.72 2.68 -5.38
CA ALA A 92 -8.47 3.44 -5.23
C ALA A 92 -8.59 4.52 -4.14
N CYS A 93 -9.68 5.30 -4.15
CA CYS A 93 -9.97 6.28 -3.12
C CYS A 93 -10.16 5.64 -1.74
N GLN A 94 -10.85 4.50 -1.65
CA GLN A 94 -11.02 3.80 -0.37
C GLN A 94 -9.67 3.40 0.24
N LEU A 95 -8.78 2.77 -0.54
CA LEU A 95 -7.46 2.35 -0.06
C LEU A 95 -6.57 3.56 0.27
N HIS A 96 -6.57 4.59 -0.58
CA HIS A 96 -5.85 5.85 -0.33
C HIS A 96 -6.34 6.55 0.95
N GLY A 97 -7.64 6.49 1.26
CA GLY A 97 -8.21 7.03 2.49
C GLY A 97 -7.67 6.39 3.77
N ILE A 98 -7.13 5.18 3.67
CA ILE A 98 -6.48 4.47 4.78
C ILE A 98 -4.98 4.77 4.77
N ALA A 99 -4.31 4.56 3.63
CA ALA A 99 -2.86 4.69 3.50
C ALA A 99 -2.36 6.12 3.82
N ALA A 100 -3.08 7.13 3.33
CA ALA A 100 -2.67 8.54 3.43
C ALA A 100 -3.31 9.28 4.62
N LYS A 101 -4.00 8.56 5.51
CA LYS A 101 -4.72 9.16 6.65
C LYS A 101 -3.73 9.94 7.53
N GLU A 102 -3.98 11.23 7.74
CA GLU A 102 -3.13 12.13 8.55
C GLU A 102 -1.70 12.30 8.02
N GLU A 103 -1.42 11.85 6.79
CA GLU A 103 -0.15 12.04 6.08
C GLU A 103 -0.34 13.01 4.89
N ALA A 104 -1.35 12.77 4.05
CA ALA A 104 -1.71 13.68 2.97
C ALA A 104 -2.61 14.83 3.45
N LEU A 105 -2.57 15.96 2.73
CA LEU A 105 -3.46 17.10 2.96
C LEU A 105 -4.94 16.75 2.80
N GLU A 106 -5.25 15.94 1.79
CA GLU A 106 -6.56 15.35 1.57
C GLU A 106 -6.37 13.85 1.26
N TRP A 107 -7.04 12.98 2.02
CA TRP A 107 -7.00 11.54 1.79
C TRP A 107 -8.33 11.00 1.24
N GLY A 108 -8.24 9.88 0.54
CA GLY A 108 -9.38 9.17 -0.02
C GLY A 108 -10.14 9.90 -1.13
N ARG A 109 -9.47 10.82 -1.83
CA ARG A 109 -9.98 11.53 -3.00
C ARG A 109 -8.85 11.87 -3.95
N PHE A 110 -9.20 12.24 -5.18
CA PHE A 110 -8.26 12.86 -6.09
C PHE A 110 -7.94 14.28 -5.64
N ARG A 111 -6.74 14.73 -5.98
CA ARG A 111 -6.26 16.09 -5.69
C ARG A 111 -7.15 17.14 -6.36
N SER A 112 -7.24 18.28 -5.71
CA SER A 112 -7.96 19.47 -6.18
C SER A 112 -7.04 20.56 -6.74
N GLY A 113 -5.72 20.35 -6.69
CA GLY A 113 -4.70 21.30 -7.13
C GLY A 113 -3.64 20.68 -8.04
N GLY A 114 -2.88 21.54 -8.73
CA GLY A 114 -1.70 21.14 -9.49
C GLY A 114 -0.55 20.73 -8.59
N VAL A 115 0.24 19.75 -9.02
CA VAL A 115 1.41 19.24 -8.30
C VAL A 115 2.55 18.98 -9.29
N LEU A 116 3.78 18.88 -8.78
CA LEU A 116 4.97 18.52 -9.56
C LEU A 116 5.60 17.26 -8.96
N ILE A 117 6.21 16.43 -9.80
CA ILE A 117 6.99 15.27 -9.34
C ILE A 117 8.47 15.66 -9.37
N ALA A 118 9.03 15.89 -8.19
CA ALA A 118 10.41 16.32 -8.03
C ALA A 118 11.39 15.32 -8.67
N GLY A 119 12.42 15.85 -9.33
CA GLY A 119 13.42 15.05 -10.05
C GLY A 119 13.01 14.62 -11.45
N THR A 120 11.87 15.12 -11.96
CA THR A 120 11.40 14.87 -13.33
C THR A 120 10.86 16.16 -13.95
N ASP A 121 10.87 16.23 -15.29
CA ASP A 121 10.16 17.28 -16.05
C ASP A 121 8.69 16.90 -16.33
N TYR A 122 8.19 15.84 -15.69
CA TYR A 122 6.84 15.37 -15.90
C TYR A 122 5.83 16.23 -15.13
N GLU A 123 4.84 16.74 -15.86
CA GLU A 123 3.68 17.40 -15.29
C GLU A 123 2.50 16.42 -15.22
N PRO A 124 1.99 16.12 -14.02
CA PRO A 124 0.75 15.37 -13.87
C PRO A 124 -0.42 16.08 -14.58
N PRO A 125 -1.47 15.34 -15.01
CA PRO A 125 -2.65 15.92 -15.65
C PRO A 125 -3.30 17.05 -14.85
N SER A 126 -4.24 17.81 -15.40
CA SER A 126 -5.03 18.74 -14.56
C SER A 126 -5.78 17.99 -13.46
N ALA A 127 -6.00 18.66 -12.33
CA ALA A 127 -6.88 18.16 -11.26
C ALA A 127 -8.32 18.08 -11.75
#